data_AF-A0A1H0DAJ5-F1
#
_entry.id   AF-A0A1H0DAJ5-F1
#
_cell.length_a   1.000
_cell.length_b   1.000
_cell.length_c   1.000
_cell.angle_alpha   90.00
_cell.angle_beta   90.00
_cell.angle_gamma   90.00
#
_symmetry.space_group_name_H-M   'P 1'
#
loop_
_entity.id
_entity.type
_entity.pdbx_description
1 polymer ?
#
loop_
_entity_poly.entity_id
_entity_poly.type
_entity_poly.pdbx_seq_one_letter_code
_entity_poly.pdbx_strand_id
1 'polypeptide(L)'
;MAWKKSLHSWLHESVAETSKPRHVEQLRLQLHEALERCEGPMCERMHWRIDAACTAQHLWLLRGEIFQLVSCQFCQEEATRRINALLPAFSGGLPERMLTRVQGS
;
A
#
# COMPACT_ATOMS: atom_id res chain seq x y z
N MET A 1 12.31 20.76 -4.46
CA MET A 1 12.63 19.52 -3.70
C MET A 1 12.15 19.61 -2.24
N ALA A 2 10.84 19.73 -1.98
CA ALA A 2 10.30 20.03 -0.64
C ALA A 2 9.34 18.96 -0.08
N TRP A 3 9.30 17.77 -0.68
CA TRP A 3 8.36 16.70 -0.32
C TRP A 3 9.02 15.57 0.50
N LYS A 4 10.35 15.42 0.40
CA LYS A 4 11.12 14.39 1.14
C LYS A 4 11.21 14.65 2.65
N LYS A 5 11.17 15.92 3.09
CA LYS A 5 11.27 16.28 4.52
C LYS A 5 9.94 16.11 5.27
N SER A 6 8.80 16.40 4.62
CA SER A 6 7.48 16.20 5.22
C SER A 6 7.14 14.73 5.44
N LEU A 7 7.61 13.83 4.56
CA LEU A 7 7.47 12.38 4.73
C LEU A 7 8.21 11.88 5.99
N HIS A 8 9.42 12.38 6.25
CA HIS A 8 10.25 11.92 7.37
C HIS A 8 9.72 12.36 8.75
N SER A 9 9.13 13.56 8.84
CA SER A 9 8.49 14.03 10.08
C SER A 9 7.19 13.28 10.37
N TRP A 10 6.44 12.90 9.33
CA TRP A 10 5.22 12.11 9.47
C TRP A 10 5.47 10.65 9.83
N LEU A 11 6.61 10.09 9.43
CA LEU A 11 6.99 8.72 9.76
C LEU A 11 7.27 8.53 11.26
N HIS A 12 7.62 9.59 12.00
CA HIS A 12 8.00 9.49 13.41
C HIS A 12 6.79 9.56 14.37
N GLU A 13 5.71 10.26 14.00
CA GLU A 13 4.50 10.41 14.82
C GLU A 13 3.65 9.12 14.85
N SER A 14 3.70 8.32 13.79
CA SER A 14 2.89 7.12 13.61
C SER A 14 3.53 5.83 14.13
N VAL A 15 4.77 5.87 14.63
CA VAL A 15 5.46 4.72 15.24
C VAL A 15 4.76 4.24 16.53
N ALA A 16 3.95 5.10 17.16
CA ALA A 16 3.30 4.78 18.42
C ALA A 16 2.09 3.83 18.28
N GLU A 17 1.45 3.73 17.11
CA GLU A 17 0.31 2.82 16.91
C GLU A 17 0.82 1.44 16.46
N THR A 18 1.30 0.66 17.42
CA THR A 18 1.80 -0.70 17.22
C THR A 18 0.67 -1.64 16.77
N SER A 19 0.40 -1.63 15.47
CA SER A 19 -0.45 -2.63 14.83
C SER A 19 0.10 -4.03 15.16
N LYS A 20 -0.73 -4.88 15.78
CA LYS A 20 -0.37 -6.24 16.19
C LYS A 20 0.31 -6.98 15.02
N PRO A 21 1.37 -7.79 15.22
CA PRO A 21 2.09 -8.46 14.14
C PRO A 21 1.19 -9.25 13.17
N ARG A 22 0.13 -9.88 13.69
CA ARG A 22 -0.87 -10.60 12.88
C ARG A 22 -1.63 -9.70 11.91
N HIS A 23 -1.84 -8.44 12.27
CA HIS A 23 -2.52 -7.47 11.41
C HIS A 23 -1.63 -7.08 10.23
N VAL A 24 -0.33 -6.82 10.46
CA VAL A 24 0.62 -6.50 9.39
C VAL A 24 0.73 -7.64 8.38
N GLU A 25 0.78 -8.88 8.85
CA GLU A 25 0.82 -10.04 7.96
C GLU A 25 -0.45 -10.17 7.10
N GLN A 26 -1.62 -9.93 7.68
CA GLN A 26 -2.87 -9.92 6.93
C GLN A 26 -2.89 -8.81 5.86
N LEU A 27 -2.33 -7.64 6.16
CA LEU A 27 -2.20 -6.55 5.18
C LEU A 27 -1.24 -6.92 4.04
N ARG A 28 -0.14 -7.63 4.32
CA ARG A 28 0.77 -8.13 3.27
C ARG A 28 0.04 -9.05 2.29
N LEU A 29 -0.73 -10.00 2.81
CA LEU A 29 -1.52 -10.91 1.97
C LEU A 29 -2.48 -10.16 1.06
N GLN A 30 -3.17 -9.14 1.59
CA GLN A 30 -4.07 -8.31 0.79
C GLN A 30 -3.32 -7.50 -0.29
N LEU A 31 -2.12 -7.01 -0.01
CA LEU A 31 -1.29 -6.32 -1.01
C LEU A 31 -0.79 -7.28 -2.10
N HIS A 32 -0.43 -8.51 -1.73
CA HIS A 32 -0.06 -9.55 -2.68
C HIS A 32 -1.24 -9.94 -3.59
N GLU A 33 -2.44 -10.03 -3.02
CA GLU A 33 -3.68 -10.26 -3.78
C GLU A 33 -3.99 -9.11 -4.75
N ALA A 34 -3.70 -7.85 -4.37
CA ALA A 34 -3.83 -6.73 -5.30
C ALA A 34 -2.89 -6.83 -6.52
N LEU A 35 -1.77 -7.54 -6.38
CA LEU A 35 -0.83 -7.85 -7.46
C LEU A 35 -1.12 -9.19 -8.16
N GLU A 36 -2.24 -9.85 -7.86
CA GLU A 36 -2.57 -11.12 -8.49
C GLU A 36 -2.57 -10.97 -10.02
N ARG A 37 -1.90 -11.91 -10.72
CA ARG A 37 -1.72 -11.91 -12.17
C ARG A 37 -0.86 -10.76 -12.73
N CYS A 38 -0.24 -9.94 -11.88
CA CYS A 38 0.84 -9.06 -12.32
C CYS A 38 2.13 -9.87 -12.45
N GLU A 39 2.86 -9.67 -13.55
CA GLU A 39 4.06 -10.45 -13.86
C GLU A 39 5.29 -9.56 -14.10
N GLY A 40 6.46 -10.19 -14.13
CA GLY A 40 7.72 -9.57 -14.50
C GLY A 40 8.55 -9.00 -13.34
N PRO A 41 9.76 -8.50 -13.64
CA PRO A 41 10.77 -8.17 -12.63
C PRO A 41 10.43 -6.96 -11.75
N MET A 42 9.45 -6.14 -12.17
CA MET A 42 8.89 -5.10 -11.32
C MET A 42 7.94 -5.67 -10.28
N CYS A 43 7.13 -6.66 -10.66
CA CYS A 43 6.18 -7.31 -9.77
C CYS A 43 6.90 -8.12 -8.70
N GLU A 44 7.90 -8.91 -9.10
CA GLU A 44 8.77 -9.65 -8.17
C GLU A 44 9.42 -8.72 -7.13
N ARG A 45 9.97 -7.59 -7.59
CA ARG A 45 10.53 -6.58 -6.68
C ARG A 45 9.47 -5.98 -5.74
N MET A 46 8.24 -5.82 -6.21
CA MET A 46 7.15 -5.33 -5.36
C MET A 46 6.79 -6.35 -4.28
N HIS A 47 6.71 -7.64 -4.63
CA HIS A 47 6.50 -8.72 -3.66
C HIS A 47 7.56 -8.70 -2.55
N TRP A 48 8.84 -8.60 -2.91
CA TRP A 48 9.93 -8.47 -1.93
C TRP A 48 9.77 -7.26 -0.99
N ARG A 49 9.31 -6.11 -1.52
CA ARG A 49 9.11 -4.90 -0.71
C ARG A 49 7.92 -5.01 0.23
N ILE A 50 6.86 -5.71 -0.18
CA ILE A 50 5.71 -6.03 0.66
C ILE A 50 6.16 -6.92 1.82
N ASP A 51 6.94 -7.96 1.55
CA ASP A 51 7.44 -8.89 2.57
C ASP A 51 8.39 -8.20 3.57
N ALA A 52 9.24 -7.29 3.06
CA ALA A 52 10.17 -6.52 3.89
C ALA A 52 9.49 -5.41 4.73
N ALA A 53 8.24 -5.05 4.44
CA ALA A 53 7.57 -3.95 5.14
C ALA A 53 7.10 -4.38 6.53
N CYS A 54 7.60 -3.74 7.58
CA CYS A 54 7.31 -4.11 8.98
C CYS A 54 6.09 -3.42 9.59
N THR A 55 5.48 -2.44 8.91
CA THR A 55 4.36 -1.65 9.45
C THR A 55 3.24 -1.47 8.43
N ALA A 56 2.00 -1.33 8.92
CA ALA A 56 0.84 -1.01 8.09
C ALA A 56 1.06 0.27 7.26
N GLN A 57 1.71 1.28 7.84
CA GLN A 57 2.03 2.51 7.12
C GLN A 57 2.98 2.28 5.95
N HIS A 58 4.04 1.50 6.15
CA HIS A 58 4.99 1.21 5.08
C HIS A 58 4.29 0.45 3.94
N LEU A 59 3.45 -0.53 4.27
CA LEU A 59 2.60 -1.23 3.28
C LEU A 59 1.69 -0.25 2.53
N TRP A 60 1.01 0.66 3.24
CA TRP A 60 0.12 1.63 2.62
C TRP A 60 0.83 2.60 1.68
N LEU A 61 2.09 2.93 1.92
CA LEU A 61 2.88 3.76 1.00
C LEU A 61 3.18 3.05 -0.33
N LEU A 62 3.26 1.72 -0.34
CA LEU A 62 3.48 0.94 -1.56
C LEU A 62 2.27 0.96 -2.50
N ARG A 63 1.07 1.32 -2.02
CA ARG A 63 -0.17 1.34 -2.81
C ARG A 63 -0.06 2.15 -4.10
N GLY A 64 0.71 3.24 -4.09
CA GLY A 64 0.89 4.10 -5.26
C GLY A 64 1.69 3.40 -6.36
N GLU A 65 2.71 2.65 -5.97
CA GLU A 65 3.50 1.88 -6.92
C GLU A 65 2.75 0.64 -7.42
N ILE A 66 1.99 -0.02 -6.54
CA ILE A 66 1.08 -1.11 -6.92
C ILE A 66 0.03 -0.61 -7.92
N PHE A 67 -0.56 0.57 -7.66
CA PHE A 67 -1.51 1.19 -8.59
C PHE A 67 -0.91 1.37 -9.99
N GLN A 68 0.31 1.93 -10.07
CA GLN A 68 0.99 2.13 -11.35
C GLN A 68 1.28 0.80 -12.04
N LEU A 69 1.74 -0.20 -11.28
CA LEU A 69 2.06 -1.52 -11.82
C LEU A 69 0.83 -2.23 -12.38
N VAL A 70 -0.28 -2.25 -11.64
CA VAL A 70 -1.56 -2.82 -12.09
C VAL A 70 -2.10 -2.03 -13.28
N SER A 71 -2.03 -0.69 -13.25
CA SER A 71 -2.51 0.16 -14.35
C SER A 71 -1.75 -0.11 -15.66
N CYS A 72 -0.43 -0.33 -15.58
CA CYS A 72 0.41 -0.63 -16.73
C CYS A 72 0.14 -2.00 -17.35
N GLN A 73 -0.24 -2.99 -16.53
CA GLN A 73 -0.48 -4.37 -17.02
C GLN A 73 -1.94 -4.63 -17.40
N PHE A 74 -2.88 -3.91 -16.79
CA PHE A 74 -4.31 -4.05 -17.02
C PHE A 74 -4.90 -2.71 -17.50
N CYS A 75 -5.47 -1.93 -16.58
CA CYS A 75 -5.98 -0.59 -16.82
C CYS A 75 -6.13 0.17 -15.49
N GLN A 76 -6.37 1.48 -15.57
CA GLN A 76 -6.55 2.33 -14.38
C GLN A 76 -7.79 1.97 -13.57
N GLU A 77 -8.86 1.51 -14.20
CA GLU A 77 -10.09 1.08 -13.52
C GLU A 77 -9.83 -0.16 -12.65
N GLU A 78 -9.09 -1.13 -13.18
CA GLU A 78 -8.72 -2.33 -12.43
C GLU A 78 -7.78 -1.99 -11.27
N ALA A 79 -6.79 -1.11 -11.50
CA ALA A 79 -5.92 -0.63 -10.44
C ALA A 79 -6.71 0.11 -9.34
N THR A 80 -7.65 0.97 -9.74
CA THR A 80 -8.53 1.70 -8.81
C THR A 80 -9.35 0.73 -7.97
N ARG A 81 -9.97 -0.28 -8.61
CA ARG A 81 -10.78 -1.30 -7.95
C ARG A 81 -9.96 -2.05 -6.89
N ARG A 82 -8.78 -2.55 -7.26
CA ARG A 82 -7.92 -3.31 -6.35
C ARG A 82 -7.41 -2.47 -5.19
N ILE A 83 -6.92 -1.25 -5.43
CA ILE A 83 -6.43 -0.38 -4.35
C ILE A 83 -7.55 0.05 -3.41
N ASN A 84 -8.74 0.38 -3.93
CA ASN A 84 -9.86 0.77 -3.08
C ASN A 84 -10.41 -0.40 -2.26
N ALA A 85 -10.28 -1.64 -2.73
CA ALA A 85 -10.63 -2.84 -1.96
C ALA A 85 -9.74 -3.03 -0.72
N LEU A 86 -8.53 -2.44 -0.70
CA LEU A 86 -7.63 -2.49 0.46
C LEU A 86 -8.09 -1.57 1.61
N LEU A 87 -8.84 -0.50 1.33
CA LEU A 87 -9.18 0.53 2.33
C LEU A 87 -9.79 -0.01 3.63
N PRO A 88 -10.76 -0.94 3.61
CA PRO A 88 -11.34 -1.49 4.83
C PRO A 88 -10.33 -2.27 5.69
N ALA A 89 -9.32 -2.90 5.06
CA ALA A 89 -8.30 -3.62 5.79
C ALA A 89 -7.39 -2.67 6.60
N PHE A 90 -7.17 -1.45 6.09
CA PHE A 90 -6.32 -0.44 6.71
C PHE A 90 -7.06 0.52 7.67
N SER A 91 -8.40 0.54 7.69
CA SER A 91 -9.20 1.49 8.48
C SER A 91 -9.08 1.36 10.00
N GLY A 92 -8.52 0.25 10.50
CA GLY A 92 -8.24 0.05 11.93
C GLY A 92 -6.78 0.27 12.35
N GLY A 93 -5.87 0.47 11.40
CA GLY A 93 -4.42 0.56 11.65
C GLY A 93 -3.77 1.87 11.18
N LEU A 94 -4.52 2.71 10.46
CA LEU A 94 -4.04 4.00 9.96
C LEU A 94 -5.06 5.11 10.19
N PRO A 95 -4.60 6.36 10.37
CA PRO A 95 -5.48 7.52 10.41
C PRO A 95 -6.33 7.65 9.14
N GLU A 96 -7.63 7.92 9.27
CA GLU A 96 -8.58 8.03 8.15
C GLU A 96 -8.11 9.00 7.06
N ARG A 97 -7.45 10.10 7.44
CA ARG A 97 -6.85 11.08 6.53
C ARG A 97 -5.82 10.50 5.56
N MET A 98 -5.21 9.35 5.90
CA MET A 98 -4.27 8.65 5.04
C MET A 98 -4.98 7.71 4.06
N LEU A 99 -6.20 7.28 4.39
CA LEU A 99 -7.00 6.31 3.63
C LEU A 99 -7.80 6.99 2.54
N THR A 100 -7.08 7.64 1.63
CA THR A 100 -7.68 8.31 0.48
C THR A 100 -8.08 7.30 -0.58
N ARG A 101 -9.35 7.30 -0.98
CA ARG A 101 -9.79 6.59 -2.19
C ARG A 101 -9.06 7.12 -3.40
N VAL A 102 -8.65 6.21 -4.27
CA VAL A 102 -8.19 6.55 -5.62
C VAL A 102 -9.43 6.71 -6.50
N GLN A 103 -9.48 7.79 -7.29
CA GLN A 103 -10.50 7.96 -8.31
C GLN A 103 -9.94 7.43 -9.64
N GLY A 104 -10.65 6.49 -10.26
CA GLY A 104 -10.41 6.10 -11.64
C GLY A 104 -11.08 7.14 -12.53
N SER A 105 -10.30 7.79 -13.39
CA SER A 105 -10.78 8.75 -14.37
C SER A 105 -11.37 8.06 -15.58
#